data_AF-A0A7S1HAM0-F1
#
_entry.id   AF-A0A7S1HAM0-F1
#
_cell.length_a   1.000
_cell.length_b   1.000
_cell.length_c   1.000
_cell.angle_alpha   90.00
_cell.angle_beta   90.00
_cell.angle_gamma   90.00
#
_symmetry.space_group_name_H-M   'P 1'
#
loop_
_entity.id
_entity.type
_entity.pdbx_description
1 polymer ?
#
loop_
_entity_poly.entity_id
_entity_poly.type
_entity_poly.pdbx_seq_one_letter_code
_entity_poly.pdbx_strand_id
1 'polypeptide(L)'
;SGVKLKAESRGAFYLAYVDELFEDEDGGLKVMKNRWFYLPRETNGKRKPTHEREVFLSDQTDFNFLTTVDAVANITHKRLIASSLDDYAAQGDNFFYSYKYIEPAGLFVPVSPEIKPVSSK
;
A
#
# COMPACT_ATOMS: atom_id res chain seq x y z
N SER A 1 -7.06 3.31 -4.73
CA SER A 1 -7.45 2.81 -3.39
C SER A 1 -6.48 1.74 -2.93
N GLY A 2 -6.31 1.53 -1.62
CA GLY A 2 -5.44 0.48 -1.09
C GLY A 2 -6.07 -0.91 -1.21
N VAL A 3 -5.27 -1.92 -1.54
CA VAL A 3 -5.70 -3.32 -1.70
C VAL A 3 -4.67 -4.27 -1.11
N LYS A 4 -5.17 -5.42 -0.65
CA LYS A 4 -4.39 -6.57 -0.22
C LYS A 4 -4.46 -7.63 -1.32
N LEU A 5 -3.30 -8.09 -1.79
CA LEU A 5 -3.19 -9.13 -2.80
C LEU A 5 -2.72 -10.44 -2.16
N LYS A 6 -3.20 -11.55 -2.72
CA LYS A 6 -2.81 -12.90 -2.30
C LYS A 6 -1.33 -13.13 -2.61
N ALA A 7 -0.60 -13.68 -1.64
CA ALA A 7 0.72 -14.23 -1.87
C ALA A 7 0.64 -15.76 -2.04
N GLU A 8 1.66 -16.36 -2.65
CA GLU A 8 1.72 -17.82 -2.82
C GLU A 8 1.82 -18.57 -1.49
N SER A 9 2.46 -17.96 -0.49
CA SER A 9 2.61 -18.55 0.83
C SER A 9 1.37 -18.31 1.70
N ARG A 10 0.94 -19.37 2.40
CA ARG A 10 -0.26 -19.34 3.24
C ARG A 10 -0.13 -18.29 4.35
N GLY A 11 -1.08 -17.36 4.40
CA GLY A 11 -1.12 -16.30 5.41
C GLY A 11 -0.24 -15.09 5.10
N ALA A 12 0.51 -15.11 3.99
CA ALA A 12 1.19 -13.93 3.47
C ALA A 12 0.30 -13.15 2.52
N PHE A 13 0.59 -11.87 2.37
CA PHE A 13 -0.11 -10.95 1.50
C PHE A 13 0.82 -9.82 1.09
N TYR A 14 0.47 -9.15 -0.01
CA TYR A 14 1.09 -7.92 -0.46
C TYR A 14 0.10 -6.75 -0.33
N LEU A 15 0.62 -5.53 -0.21
CA LEU A 15 -0.20 -4.32 -0.17
C LEU A 15 0.15 -3.42 -1.33
N ALA A 16 -0.87 -2.87 -1.99
CA ALA A 16 -0.68 -1.95 -3.10
C ALA A 16 -1.70 -0.83 -3.10
N TYR A 17 -1.35 0.28 -3.75
CA TYR A 17 -2.32 1.29 -4.19
C TYR A 17 -2.68 1.02 -5.65
N VAL A 18 -3.99 0.93 -5.94
CA VAL A 18 -4.49 0.89 -7.31
C VAL A 18 -4.40 2.28 -7.92
N ASP A 19 -3.52 2.42 -8.92
CA ASP A 19 -3.34 3.65 -9.70
C ASP A 19 -4.40 3.73 -10.82
N GLU A 20 -4.56 2.66 -11.59
CA GLU A 20 -5.44 2.61 -12.77
C GLU A 20 -6.11 1.22 -12.91
N LEU A 21 -7.28 1.17 -13.53
CA LEU A 21 -8.03 -0.06 -13.85
C LEU A 21 -8.22 -0.17 -15.37
N PHE A 22 -8.05 -1.37 -15.89
CA PHE A 22 -8.20 -1.73 -17.30
C PHE A 22 -9.16 -2.91 -17.42
N GLU A 23 -9.95 -2.89 -18.48
CA GLU A 23 -10.88 -3.95 -18.87
C GLU A 23 -10.69 -4.16 -20.38
N ASP A 24 -10.61 -5.42 -20.81
CA ASP A 24 -10.59 -5.73 -22.25
C ASP A 24 -11.94 -5.38 -22.91
N GLU A 25 -11.94 -5.24 -24.24
CA GLU A 25 -13.13 -4.84 -25.00
C GLU A 25 -14.29 -5.84 -24.88
N ASP A 26 -13.99 -7.10 -24.53
CA ASP A 26 -14.96 -8.19 -24.36
C ASP A 26 -15.43 -8.35 -22.90
N GLY A 27 -14.98 -7.50 -21.98
CA GLY A 27 -15.33 -7.51 -20.55
C GLY A 27 -14.75 -8.68 -19.73
N GLY A 28 -13.82 -9.45 -20.30
CA GLY A 28 -13.29 -10.69 -19.73
C GLY A 28 -12.17 -10.47 -18.73
N LEU A 29 -11.10 -9.78 -19.13
CA LEU A 29 -9.89 -9.63 -18.35
C LEU A 29 -9.81 -8.26 -17.70
N LYS A 30 -9.90 -8.23 -16.37
CA LYS A 30 -9.75 -7.00 -15.58
C LYS A 30 -8.38 -6.95 -14.93
N VAL A 31 -7.60 -5.93 -15.31
CA VAL A 31 -6.23 -5.71 -14.86
C VAL A 31 -6.17 -4.38 -14.10
N MET A 32 -5.36 -4.31 -13.06
CA MET A 32 -5.01 -3.06 -12.40
C MET A 32 -3.55 -2.75 -12.62
N LYS A 33 -3.22 -1.47 -12.80
CA LYS A 33 -1.87 -0.97 -12.56
C LYS A 33 -1.83 -0.50 -11.12
N ASN A 34 -0.83 -0.95 -10.38
CA ASN A 34 -0.69 -0.66 -8.97
C ASN A 34 0.73 -0.29 -8.60
N ARG A 35 0.84 0.34 -7.43
CA ARG A 35 2.10 0.69 -6.78
C ARG A 35 2.23 -0.03 -5.45
N TRP A 36 3.37 -0.65 -5.22
CA TRP A 36 3.57 -1.48 -4.04
C TRP A 36 3.80 -0.68 -2.76
N PHE A 37 3.38 -1.27 -1.64
CA PHE A 37 3.88 -0.97 -0.32
C PHE A 37 4.65 -2.17 0.21
N TYR A 38 5.83 -1.93 0.76
CA TYR A 38 6.60 -2.97 1.45
C TYR A 38 6.18 -3.04 2.92
N LEU A 39 5.91 -4.25 3.37
CA LEU A 39 5.89 -4.60 4.78
C LEU A 39 7.32 -4.58 5.33
N PRO A 40 7.51 -4.35 6.64
CA PRO A 40 8.85 -4.26 7.21
C PRO A 40 9.74 -5.48 6.96
N ARG A 41 9.13 -6.67 6.96
CA ARG A 41 9.80 -7.95 6.67
C ARG A 41 10.30 -8.09 5.22
N GLU A 42 9.81 -7.26 4.31
CA GLU A 42 10.14 -7.30 2.88
C GLU A 42 11.27 -6.30 2.53
N THR A 43 11.79 -5.58 3.53
CA THR A 43 12.87 -4.59 3.35
C THR A 43 14.19 -5.10 3.91
N ASN A 44 15.30 -4.74 3.28
CA ASN A 44 16.65 -5.14 3.71
C ASN A 44 17.37 -4.09 4.57
N GLY A 45 16.69 -3.00 4.95
CA GLY A 45 17.30 -1.89 5.66
C GLY A 45 17.15 -1.98 7.18
N LYS A 46 17.87 -1.10 7.90
CA LYS A 46 17.96 -1.15 9.38
C LYS A 46 16.79 -0.48 10.11
N ARG A 47 15.82 0.10 9.38
CA ARG A 47 14.71 0.81 10.00
C ARG A 47 13.71 -0.21 10.57
N LYS A 48 13.50 -0.14 11.89
CA LYS A 48 12.42 -0.87 12.54
C LYS A 48 11.10 -0.11 12.37
N PRO A 49 9.97 -0.81 12.15
CA PRO A 49 8.66 -0.19 12.16
C PRO A 49 8.35 0.32 13.57
N THR A 50 7.59 1.40 13.63
CA THR A 50 7.05 1.99 14.87
C THR A 50 5.78 1.30 15.34
N HIS A 51 5.12 0.55 14.46
CA HIS A 51 3.91 -0.25 14.74
C HIS A 51 3.85 -1.42 13.76
N GLU A 52 3.18 -2.53 14.12
CA GLU A 52 3.03 -3.72 13.25
C GLU A 52 2.29 -3.44 11.93
N ARG A 53 1.51 -2.36 11.89
CA ARG A 53 0.75 -1.90 10.70
C ARG A 53 1.45 -0.78 9.92
N GLU A 54 2.69 -0.44 10.27
CA GLU A 54 3.49 0.48 9.47
C GLU A 54 4.01 -0.23 8.21
N VAL A 55 3.77 0.39 7.05
CA VAL A 55 4.24 -0.05 5.73
C VAL A 55 5.04 1.08 5.08
N PHE A 56 5.78 0.74 4.03
CA PHE A 56 6.65 1.66 3.32
C PHE A 56 6.22 1.84 1.87
N LEU A 57 6.00 3.08 1.45
CA LEU A 57 5.66 3.40 0.07
C LEU A 57 6.83 3.00 -0.86
N SER A 58 6.54 2.53 -2.06
CA SER A 58 7.52 2.28 -3.12
C SER A 58 7.20 3.08 -4.38
N ASP A 59 8.17 3.24 -5.28
CA ASP A 59 7.92 3.65 -6.68
C ASP A 59 7.66 2.45 -7.60
N GLN A 60 7.86 1.23 -7.10
CA GLN A 60 7.67 0.02 -7.89
C GLN A 60 6.19 -0.10 -8.27
N THR A 61 5.95 -0.16 -9.58
CA THR A 61 4.63 -0.38 -10.16
C THR A 61 4.59 -1.70 -10.89
N ASP A 62 3.40 -2.29 -10.95
CA ASP A 62 3.15 -3.56 -11.63
C ASP A 62 1.72 -3.61 -12.18
N PHE A 63 1.45 -4.60 -13.02
CA PHE A 63 0.12 -4.92 -13.51
C PHE A 63 -0.34 -6.27 -12.94
N ASN A 64 -1.47 -6.27 -12.23
CA ASN A 64 -2.01 -7.49 -11.64
C ASN A 64 -3.48 -7.69 -12.02
N PHE A 65 -3.92 -8.94 -12.15
CA PHE A 65 -5.33 -9.25 -12.38
C PHE A 65 -6.16 -8.91 -11.14
N LEU A 66 -7.37 -8.38 -11.32
CA LEU A 66 -8.27 -8.10 -10.20
C LEU A 66 -8.62 -9.35 -9.38
N THR A 67 -8.55 -10.54 -9.98
CA THR A 67 -8.76 -11.83 -9.30
C THR A 67 -7.70 -12.14 -8.22
N THR A 68 -6.55 -11.46 -8.26
CA THR A 68 -5.49 -11.57 -7.24
C THR A 68 -5.76 -10.74 -5.99
N VAL A 69 -6.72 -9.81 -6.05
CA VAL A 69 -7.14 -9.00 -4.90
C VAL A 69 -7.91 -9.89 -3.92
N ASP A 70 -7.48 -9.86 -2.66
CA ASP A 70 -8.11 -10.58 -1.56
C ASP A 70 -9.11 -9.69 -0.82
N ALA A 71 -8.70 -8.46 -0.51
CA ALA A 71 -9.52 -7.50 0.22
C ALA A 71 -9.10 -6.05 -0.08
N VAL A 72 -10.00 -5.11 0.20
CA VAL A 72 -9.68 -3.68 0.26
C VAL A 72 -8.94 -3.39 1.56
N ALA A 73 -7.90 -2.56 1.50
CA ALA A 73 -7.13 -2.13 2.66
C ALA A 73 -7.09 -0.60 2.72
N ASN A 74 -7.16 -0.03 3.92
CA ASN A 74 -6.93 1.38 4.11
C ASN A 74 -5.43 1.59 4.34
N ILE A 75 -4.80 2.45 3.54
CA ILE A 75 -3.37 2.75 3.67
C ILE A 75 -3.23 4.27 3.70
N THR A 76 -3.07 4.83 4.91
CA THR A 76 -3.11 6.28 5.13
C THR A 76 -1.75 6.82 5.58
N HIS A 77 -1.41 8.02 5.15
CA HIS A 77 -0.21 8.68 5.67
C HIS A 77 -0.38 8.99 7.16
N LYS A 78 0.61 8.66 8.01
CA LYS A 78 0.54 8.76 9.48
C LYS A 78 0.02 10.11 9.99
N ARG A 79 0.48 11.22 9.39
CA ARG A 79 0.06 12.59 9.79
C ARG A 79 -1.42 12.90 9.54
N LEU A 80 -2.11 12.12 8.72
CA LEU A 80 -3.54 12.29 8.43
C LEU A 80 -4.43 11.48 9.38
N ILE A 81 -3.85 10.67 10.26
CA ILE A 81 -4.59 9.87 11.23
C ILE A 81 -4.92 10.75 12.45
N ALA A 82 -6.21 10.92 12.72
CA ALA A 82 -6.71 11.76 13.82
C ALA A 82 -6.78 11.03 15.17
N SER A 83 -6.93 9.70 15.18
CA SER A 83 -6.93 8.86 16.37
C SER A 83 -5.50 8.44 16.77
N SER A 84 -5.37 7.70 17.89
CA SER A 84 -4.12 7.01 18.18
C SER A 84 -3.80 5.97 17.11
N LEU A 85 -2.52 5.61 16.96
CA LEU A 85 -2.10 4.58 16.00
C LEU A 85 -2.67 3.20 16.37
N ASP A 86 -2.74 2.89 17.66
CA ASP A 86 -3.28 1.63 18.15
C ASP A 86 -4.78 1.52 17.82
N ASP A 87 -5.56 2.58 18.06
CA ASP A 87 -6.99 2.62 17.72
C ASP A 87 -7.24 2.53 16.21
N TYR A 88 -6.40 3.22 15.42
CA TYR A 88 -6.51 3.18 13.96
C TYR A 88 -6.18 1.79 13.43
N ALA A 89 -5.10 1.17 13.92
CA ALA A 89 -4.62 -0.12 13.48
C ALA A 89 -5.48 -1.30 13.96
N ALA A 90 -6.18 -1.17 15.09
CA ALA A 90 -7.11 -2.20 15.59
C ALA A 90 -8.35 -2.36 14.69
N GLN A 91 -8.65 -1.37 13.84
CA GLN A 91 -9.81 -1.37 12.97
C GLN A 91 -9.51 -2.05 11.62
N GLY A 92 -9.67 -3.37 11.56
CA GLY A 92 -9.63 -4.12 10.30
C GLY A 92 -8.29 -4.06 9.56
N ASP A 93 -8.33 -3.93 8.22
CA ASP A 93 -7.15 -3.83 7.35
C ASP A 93 -6.66 -2.38 7.21
N ASN A 94 -6.47 -1.70 8.34
CA ASN A 94 -5.90 -0.36 8.41
C ASN A 94 -4.38 -0.42 8.56
N PHE A 95 -3.68 0.19 7.60
CA PHE A 95 -2.23 0.33 7.55
C PHE A 95 -1.86 1.80 7.38
N PHE A 96 -0.61 2.13 7.73
CA PHE A 96 -0.15 3.49 7.57
C PHE A 96 1.30 3.56 7.12
N TYR A 97 1.67 4.69 6.52
CA TYR A 97 3.04 4.94 6.09
C TYR A 97 3.51 6.33 6.51
N SER A 98 4.82 6.48 6.71
CA SER A 98 5.49 7.77 6.90
C SER A 98 6.77 7.90 6.07
N TYR A 99 7.19 6.80 5.45
CA TYR A 99 8.43 6.70 4.70
C TYR A 99 8.18 5.99 3.38
N LYS A 100 8.99 6.37 2.41
CA LYS A 100 9.21 5.65 1.16
C LYS A 100 10.46 4.79 1.30
N TYR A 101 10.39 3.54 0.88
CA TYR A 101 11.52 2.65 0.76
C TYR A 101 12.08 2.70 -0.66
N ILE A 102 13.40 2.83 -0.78
CA ILE A 102 14.11 2.91 -2.07
C ILE A 102 14.98 1.66 -2.23
N GLU A 103 14.56 0.76 -3.10
CA GLU A 103 15.31 -0.42 -3.53
C GLU A 103 16.23 -0.07 -4.73
N PRO A 104 17.42 -0.69 -4.88
CA PRO A 104 18.09 -1.64 -3.99
C PRO A 104 18.91 -0.98 -2.87
N ALA A 105 18.89 0.35 -2.77
CA ALA A 105 19.73 1.10 -1.83
C ALA A 105 19.41 0.83 -0.35
N GLY A 106 18.25 0.26 -0.03
CA GLY A 106 17.86 -0.05 1.35
C GLY A 106 17.53 1.20 2.17
N LEU A 107 17.22 2.32 1.50
CA LEU A 107 17.04 3.64 2.11
C LEU A 107 15.58 3.92 2.43
N PHE A 108 15.35 4.66 3.52
CA PHE A 108 14.03 5.11 3.93
C PHE A 108 13.99 6.64 3.96
N VAL A 109 13.13 7.23 3.15
CA VAL A 109 12.98 8.69 3.03
C VAL A 109 11.64 9.10 3.61
N PRO A 110 11.57 10.03 4.58
CA PRO A 110 10.30 10.55 5.06
C PRO A 110 9.50 11.14 3.90
N VAL A 111 8.21 10.83 3.85
CA VAL A 111 7.30 11.44 2.89
C VAL A 111 6.37 12.43 3.60
N SER A 112 5.97 13.46 2.88
CA SER A 112 4.86 14.31 3.30
C SER A 112 3.57 13.76 2.68
N PRO A 113 2.41 13.90 3.34
CA PRO A 113 1.16 13.55 2.71
C PRO A 113 0.96 14.45 1.48
N GLU A 114 0.69 13.86 0.32
CA GLU A 114 0.19 14.63 -0.82
C GLU A 114 -1.23 15.09 -0.47
N ILE A 115 -1.37 16.39 -0.19
CA ILE A 115 -2.69 17.02 -0.14
C ILE A 115 -3.11 17.20 -1.60
N LYS A 116 -3.82 16.22 -2.17
CA LYS A 116 -4.47 16.44 -3.47
C LYS A 116 -5.44 17.61 -3.29
N PRO A 117 -5.28 18.74 -3.99
CA PRO A 117 -6.26 19.80 -3.94
C PRO A 117 -7.61 19.20 -4.36
N VAL A 118 -8.66 19.50 -3.59
CA VAL A 118 -10.02 19.10 -3.94
C VAL A 118 -10.29 19.70 -5.31
N SER A 119 -10.43 18.86 -6.33
CA SER A 119 -10.88 19.32 -7.63
C SER A 119 -12.31 19.83 -7.46
N SER A 120 -12.48 21.14 -7.40
CA SER A 120 -13.79 21.79 -7.47
C SER A 120 -14.44 21.32 -8.77
N LYS A 121 -15.56 20.61 -8.67
CA LYS A 121 -16.48 20.42 -9.79
C LYS A 121 -17.28 21.70 -10.00
#